data_AF-A0A0N1LTN4-F1
#
_entry.id   AF-A0A0N1LTN4-F1
#
_cell.length_a   1.000
_cell.length_b   1.000
_cell.length_c   1.000
_cell.angle_alpha   90.00
_cell.angle_beta   90.00
_cell.angle_gamma   90.00
#
_symmetry.space_group_name_H-M   'P 1'
#
loop_
_entity.id
_entity.type
_entity.pdbx_description
1 polymer ?
#
loop_
_entity_poly.entity_id
_entity_poly.type
_entity_poly.pdbx_seq_one_letter_code
_entity_poly.pdbx_strand_id
1 'polypeptide(L)'
;MRDALIRLMAQRWPRAAGRLSVLREWSAVGELTHVLADIALRGGVYSQPARIPGDVFGDGINEGRRQLAIELIEQANVPFEKIYALLEKAAPTTSERTTR
;
A
#
# COMPACT_ATOMS: atom_id res chain seq x y z
N MET A 1 7.92 -17.39 -2.42
CA MET A 1 7.53 -15.99 -2.70
C MET A 1 8.69 -15.13 -3.22
N ARG A 2 9.85 -15.09 -2.55
CA ARG A 2 11.01 -14.26 -2.95
C ARG A 2 11.46 -14.48 -4.41
N ASP A 3 11.45 -15.73 -4.88
CA ASP A 3 11.90 -16.09 -6.23
C ASP A 3 10.96 -15.64 -7.36
N ALA A 4 9.66 -15.48 -7.07
CA ALA A 4 8.67 -15.02 -8.05
C ALA A 4 8.81 -13.51 -8.28
N LEU A 5 8.97 -12.74 -7.20
CA LEU A 5 9.28 -11.31 -7.26
C LEU A 5 10.61 -11.06 -7.98
N ILE A 6 11.62 -11.91 -7.73
CA ILE A 6 12.92 -11.85 -8.40
C ILE A 6 12.77 -12.08 -9.92
N ARG A 7 11.93 -13.00 -10.38
CA ARG A 7 11.73 -13.23 -11.82
C ARG A 7 10.93 -12.10 -12.49
N LEU A 8 9.87 -11.62 -11.84
CA LEU A 8 9.05 -10.51 -12.35
C LEU A 8 9.88 -9.23 -12.51
N MET A 9 10.72 -8.93 -11.50
CA MET A 9 11.64 -7.79 -11.52
C MET A 9 12.73 -7.93 -12.59
N ALA A 10 13.20 -9.15 -12.87
CA ALA A 10 14.18 -9.40 -13.93
C ALA A 10 13.66 -9.05 -15.32
N GLN A 11 12.38 -9.34 -15.60
CA GLN A 11 11.76 -9.10 -16.90
C GLN A 11 11.50 -7.61 -17.16
N ARG A 12 11.19 -6.82 -16.12
CA ARG A 12 10.92 -5.38 -16.28
C ARG A 12 12.20 -4.54 -16.31
N TRP A 13 13.32 -5.05 -15.81
CA TRP A 13 14.55 -4.28 -15.61
C TRP A 13 15.77 -4.99 -16.23
N PRO A 14 16.10 -4.70 -17.51
CA PRO A 14 17.07 -5.47 -18.29
C PRO A 14 18.52 -5.34 -17.82
N ARG A 15 18.84 -4.36 -16.96
CA ARG A 15 20.18 -4.18 -16.39
C ARG A 15 20.20 -4.57 -14.91
N ALA A 16 20.97 -5.61 -14.59
CA ALA A 16 21.09 -6.15 -13.23
C ALA A 16 21.50 -5.11 -12.17
N ALA A 17 22.41 -4.19 -12.52
CA ALA A 17 22.85 -3.12 -11.62
C ALA A 17 21.73 -2.11 -11.32
N GLY A 18 20.97 -1.69 -12.34
CA GLY A 18 19.81 -0.82 -12.15
C GLY A 18 18.77 -1.48 -11.25
N ARG A 19 18.51 -2.77 -11.49
CA ARG A 19 17.56 -3.56 -10.71
C ARG A 19 17.94 -3.63 -9.23
N LEU A 20 19.22 -3.81 -8.93
CA LEU A 20 19.73 -3.83 -7.56
C LEU A 20 19.59 -2.48 -6.86
N SER A 21 19.81 -1.36 -7.57
CA SER A 21 19.59 -0.01 -7.04
C SER A 21 18.14 0.19 -6.64
N VAL A 22 17.20 -0.19 -7.50
CA VAL A 22 15.79 0.02 -7.22
C VAL A 22 15.21 -0.94 -6.20
N LEU A 23 15.70 -2.19 -6.14
CA LEU A 23 15.35 -3.07 -5.03
C LEU A 23 15.86 -2.53 -3.69
N ARG A 24 17.03 -1.87 -3.65
CA ARG A 24 17.55 -1.22 -2.44
C ARG A 24 16.71 -0.01 -2.05
N GLU A 25 16.40 0.86 -3.00
CA GLU A 25 15.53 2.02 -2.75
C GLU A 25 14.14 1.58 -2.28
N TRP A 26 13.56 0.55 -2.89
CA TRP A 26 12.30 -0.04 -2.44
C TRP A 26 12.38 -0.65 -1.05
N SER A 27 13.49 -1.31 -0.70
CA SER A 27 13.66 -1.83 0.67
C SER A 27 13.69 -0.72 1.72
N ALA A 28 14.23 0.47 1.38
CA ALA A 28 14.22 1.62 2.27
C ALA A 28 12.81 2.19 2.47
N VAL A 29 11.92 2.05 1.49
CA VAL A 29 10.50 2.40 1.65
C VAL A 29 9.82 1.53 2.72
N GLY A 30 10.24 0.26 2.88
CA GLY A 30 9.74 -0.62 3.94
C GLY A 30 10.02 -0.12 5.38
N GLU A 31 11.06 0.69 5.56
CA GLU A 31 11.38 1.33 6.85
C GLU A 31 10.49 2.55 7.12
N LEU A 32 9.87 3.14 6.09
CA LEU A 32 8.98 4.29 6.18
C LEU A 32 7.52 3.87 6.44
N THR A 33 7.30 3.09 7.49
CA THR A 33 5.98 2.47 7.77
C THR A 33 4.83 3.46 7.94
N HIS A 34 5.09 4.68 8.42
CA HIS A 34 4.08 5.74 8.48
C HIS A 34 3.68 6.27 7.09
N VAL A 35 4.60 6.31 6.14
CA VAL A 35 4.31 6.67 4.74
C VAL A 35 3.46 5.57 4.09
N LEU A 36 3.80 4.30 4.33
CA LEU A 36 3.00 3.17 3.87
C LEU A 36 1.58 3.18 4.48
N ALA A 37 1.44 3.60 5.74
CA ALA A 37 0.13 3.77 6.37
C ALA A 37 -0.69 4.90 5.72
N ASP A 38 -0.09 6.05 5.41
CA ASP A 38 -0.77 7.13 4.68
C ASP A 38 -1.19 6.69 3.26
N ILE A 39 -0.32 5.96 2.55
CA ILE A 39 -0.64 5.35 1.25
C ILE A 39 -1.81 4.37 1.38
N ALA A 40 -1.77 3.49 2.38
CA ALA A 40 -2.83 2.51 2.63
C ALA A 40 -4.19 3.18 2.90
N LEU A 41 -4.17 4.27 3.67
CA LEU A 41 -5.36 5.06 4.00
C LEU A 41 -5.93 5.75 2.76
N ARG A 42 -5.10 6.47 2.00
CA ARG A 42 -5.52 7.19 0.78
C ARG A 42 -5.94 6.26 -0.35
N GLY A 43 -5.31 5.09 -0.44
CA GLY A 43 -5.67 4.04 -1.38
C GLY A 43 -6.92 3.25 -0.99
N GLY A 44 -7.43 3.42 0.23
CA GLY A 44 -8.59 2.66 0.72
C GLY A 44 -8.31 1.17 0.85
N VAL A 45 -7.10 0.78 1.25
CA VAL A 45 -6.67 -0.63 1.32
C VAL A 45 -7.56 -1.44 2.26
N TYR A 46 -7.94 -0.85 3.40
CA TYR A 46 -8.76 -1.50 4.44
C TYR A 46 -10.25 -1.10 4.38
N SER A 47 -10.66 -0.35 3.37
CA SER A 47 -12.06 0.03 3.17
C SER A 47 -12.62 -0.63 1.92
N GLN A 48 -13.92 -0.96 1.97
CA GLN A 48 -14.63 -1.23 0.72
C GLN A 48 -14.79 0.10 -0.01
N PRO A 49 -14.42 0.20 -1.30
CA PRO A 49 -14.64 1.43 -2.05
C PRO A 49 -16.13 1.74 -2.03
N ALA A 50 -16.48 2.97 -1.66
CA ALA A 50 -17.85 3.46 -1.72
C ALA A 50 -18.28 3.44 -3.20
N ARG A 51 -19.12 2.47 -3.56
CA ARG A 51 -19.65 2.35 -4.91
C ARG A 51 -20.73 3.40 -5.10
N ILE A 52 -20.55 4.28 -6.07
CA ILE A 52 -21.57 5.24 -6.47
C ILE A 52 -22.37 4.59 -7.60
N PRO A 53 -23.67 4.28 -7.39
CA PRO A 53 -24.47 3.61 -8.41
C PRO A 53 -24.43 4.39 -9.75
N GLY A 54 -23.98 3.72 -10.81
CA GLY A 54 -23.90 4.28 -12.16
C GLY A 54 -22.53 4.87 -12.55
N ASP A 55 -21.58 5.04 -11.63
CA ASP A 55 -20.24 5.56 -11.95
C ASP A 55 -19.18 4.44 -12.05
N VAL A 56 -19.28 3.65 -13.10
CA VAL A 56 -18.36 2.53 -13.37
C VAL A 56 -16.92 3.00 -13.57
N PHE A 57 -16.72 4.22 -14.10
CA PHE A 57 -15.39 4.76 -14.34
C PHE A 57 -14.71 5.20 -13.05
N GLY A 58 -15.42 5.94 -12.20
CA GLY A 58 -14.94 6.31 -10.86
C GLY A 58 -14.62 5.07 -10.00
N ASP A 59 -15.49 4.05 -10.05
CA ASP A 59 -15.25 2.76 -9.40
C ASP A 59 -13.94 2.11 -9.88
N GLY A 60 -13.70 2.10 -11.19
CA GLY A 60 -12.45 1.59 -11.78
C GLY A 60 -11.21 2.35 -11.34
N ILE A 61 -11.27 3.69 -11.26
CA ILE A 61 -10.16 4.51 -10.76
C ILE A 61 -9.87 4.20 -9.29
N ASN A 62 -10.91 4.11 -8.45
CA ASN A 62 -10.76 3.85 -7.03
C ASN A 62 -10.16 2.46 -6.78
N GLU A 63 -10.63 1.45 -7.51
CA GLU A 63 -10.06 0.11 -7.45
C GLU A 63 -8.59 0.08 -7.93
N GLY A 64 -8.27 0.79 -9.02
CA GLY A 64 -6.89 0.91 -9.49
C GLY A 64 -5.96 1.56 -8.46
N ARG A 65 -6.42 2.61 -7.75
CA ARG A 65 -5.66 3.23 -6.65
C ARG A 65 -5.45 2.26 -5.48
N ARG A 66 -6.48 1.48 -5.13
CA ARG A 66 -6.40 0.47 -4.07
C ARG A 66 -5.41 -0.63 -4.41
N GLN A 67 -5.48 -1.17 -5.62
CA GLN A 67 -4.56 -2.18 -6.15
C GLN A 67 -3.12 -1.66 -6.14
N LEU A 68 -2.90 -0.43 -6.62
CA LEU A 68 -1.57 0.18 -6.61
C LEU A 68 -1.03 0.32 -5.19
N ALA A 69 -1.83 0.77 -4.22
CA ALA A 69 -1.41 0.86 -2.82
C ALA A 69 -1.02 -0.51 -2.24
N ILE A 70 -1.78 -1.57 -2.55
CA ILE A 70 -1.47 -2.95 -2.16
C ILE A 70 -0.13 -3.39 -2.76
N GLU A 71 0.06 -3.21 -4.07
CA GLU A 71 1.31 -3.59 -4.74
C GLU A 71 2.53 -2.90 -4.14
N LEU A 72 2.43 -1.60 -3.79
CA LEU A 72 3.52 -0.85 -3.18
C LEU A 72 3.88 -1.40 -1.79
N ILE A 73 2.87 -1.76 -0.98
CA ILE A 73 3.06 -2.35 0.35
C ILE A 73 3.70 -3.74 0.25
N GLU A 74 3.23 -4.57 -0.68
CA GLU A 74 3.79 -5.89 -0.94
C GLU A 74 5.24 -5.81 -1.42
N GLN A 75 5.55 -4.86 -2.32
CA GLN A 75 6.90 -4.61 -2.80
C GLN A 75 7.84 -4.12 -1.69
N ALA A 76 7.34 -3.32 -0.75
CA ALA A 76 8.06 -2.91 0.44
C ALA A 76 8.27 -4.06 1.45
N ASN A 77 7.65 -5.22 1.23
CA ASN A 77 7.75 -6.41 2.07
C ASN A 77 7.37 -6.13 3.55
N VAL A 78 6.35 -5.29 3.74
CA VAL A 78 5.81 -4.96 5.06
C VAL A 78 4.48 -5.69 5.26
N PRO A 79 4.28 -6.42 6.38
CA PRO A 79 3.00 -7.07 6.66
C PRO A 79 1.86 -6.06 6.80
N PHE A 80 0.70 -6.33 6.19
CA PHE A 80 -0.46 -5.46 6.24
C PHE A 80 -0.97 -5.26 7.68
N GLU A 81 -0.78 -6.23 8.56
CA GLU A 81 -1.16 -6.16 9.98
C GLU A 81 -0.35 -5.09 10.72
N LYS A 82 0.94 -4.96 10.38
CA LYS A 82 1.83 -3.94 10.96
C LYS A 82 1.37 -2.54 10.57
N ILE A 83 0.91 -2.36 9.33
CA ILE A 83 0.38 -1.10 8.81
C ILE A 83 -0.97 -0.78 9.46
N TYR A 84 -1.87 -1.76 9.53
CA TYR A 84 -3.18 -1.60 10.16
C TYR A 84 -3.05 -1.20 11.64
N ALA A 85 -2.15 -1.83 12.39
CA ALA A 85 -1.91 -1.50 13.79
C ALA A 85 -1.42 -0.05 13.99
N LEU A 86 -0.70 0.54 13.02
CA LEU A 86 -0.29 1.95 13.08
C LEU A 86 -1.48 2.88 12.87
N LEU A 87 -2.39 2.54 11.95
CA LEU A 87 -3.60 3.31 11.69
C LEU A 87 -4.55 3.29 12.88
N GLU A 88 -4.78 2.12 13.48
CA GLU A 88 -5.63 1.97 14.68
C GLU A 88 -5.07 2.72 15.89
N LYS A 89 -3.74 2.70 16.11
CA LYS A 89 -3.11 3.50 17.17
C LYS A 89 -3.25 5.00 16.97
N ALA A 90 -3.35 5.45 15.71
CA ALA A 90 -3.54 6.86 15.37
C ALA A 90 -5.03 7.27 15.36
N ALA A 91 -5.95 6.30 15.33
CA ALA A 91 -7.38 6.57 15.40
C ALA A 91 -7.75 6.94 16.85
N PRO A 92 -8.40 8.10 17.09
CA PRO A 92 -8.94 8.38 18.41
C PRO A 92 -9.99 7.31 18.73
N THR A 93 -9.84 6.63 19.87
CA THR A 93 -10.85 5.67 20.34
C THR A 93 -12.20 6.38 20.41
N THR A 94 -13.22 5.77 19.80
CA THR A 94 -14.58 6.32 19.62
C THR A 94 -15.21 6.87 20.90
N SER A 95 -14.73 6.48 22.09
CA SER A 95 -15.16 7.04 23.38
C SER A 95 -14.76 8.50 23.62
N GLU A 96 -13.77 9.05 22.92
CA GLU A 96 -13.30 10.43 23.11
C GLU A 96 -14.02 11.48 22.25
N ARG A 97 -14.89 11.06 21.32
CA ARG A 97 -15.62 11.97 20.42
C ARG A 97 -16.94 12.51 20.97
N THR A 98 -17.44 11.99 22.10
CA THR A 98 -18.78 12.36 22.64
C THR A 98 -18.75 13.44 23.73
N THR A 99 -17.59 14.03 24.04
CA THR A 99 -17.45 15.02 25.14
C THR A 99 -16.91 16.38 24.70
N ARG A 100 -17.13 16.80 23.45
CA ARG A 100 -16.88 18.19 23.04
C ARG A 100 -18.06 18.77 22.28
#